data_AF-A0A3N9SEP9-F1
#
_entry.id   AF-A0A3N9SEP9-F1
#
_cell.length_a   1.000
_cell.length_b   1.000
_cell.length_c   1.000
_cell.angle_alpha   90.00
_cell.angle_beta   90.00
_cell.angle_gamma   90.00
#
_symmetry.space_group_name_H-M   'P 1'
#
loop_
_entity.id
_entity.type
_entity.pdbx_description
1 polymer ?
#
loop_
_entity_poly.entity_id
_entity_poly.type
_entity_poly.pdbx_seq_one_letter_code
_entity_poly.pdbx_strand_id
1 'polypeptide(L)'
;MKLKRTFRLPPDVIDQLAEFASRRRVGQPDIVEAALRSFMSPDNPEQLEAALSRRLDRIDRHLRRLDEQTEITTEALALFVRFWLTANPPLPDSGHAAAQAQGKERYEGFVEALARKLHTSSRLIGDTALKAKRN
;
A
#
# COMPACT_ATOMS: atom_id res chain seq x y z
N MET A 1 1.20 41.36 -17.52
CA MET A 1 2.04 42.54 -17.81
C MET A 1 3.40 42.33 -17.14
N LYS A 2 4.53 42.42 -17.86
CA LYS A 2 5.88 42.25 -17.27
C LYS A 2 6.49 43.64 -16.99
N LEU A 3 7.14 43.83 -15.84
CA LEU A 3 7.81 45.07 -15.44
C LEU A 3 9.33 44.88 -15.45
N LYS A 4 10.08 45.86 -15.97
CA LYS A 4 11.55 45.82 -15.96
C LYS A 4 12.10 46.17 -14.58
N ARG A 5 13.01 45.34 -14.06
CA ARG A 5 13.78 45.55 -12.84
C ARG A 5 15.25 45.18 -13.11
N THR A 6 16.18 45.90 -12.51
CA THR A 6 17.62 45.68 -12.67
C THR A 6 18.21 45.25 -11.33
N PHE A 7 18.94 44.13 -11.32
CA PHE A 7 19.62 43.59 -10.16
C PHE A 7 21.10 43.38 -10.48
N ARG A 8 21.97 43.48 -9.48
CA ARG A 8 23.38 43.10 -9.62
C ARG A 8 23.55 41.67 -9.15
N LEU A 9 24.20 40.86 -9.97
CA LEU A 9 24.53 39.47 -9.66
C LEU A 9 26.06 39.30 -9.66
N PRO A 10 26.59 38.37 -8.84
CA PRO A 10 27.99 37.97 -8.93
C PRO A 10 28.36 37.52 -10.36
N PRO A 11 29.58 37.79 -10.84
CA PRO A 11 30.00 37.43 -12.21
C PRO A 11 29.85 35.93 -12.53
N ASP A 12 30.20 35.07 -11.58
CA ASP A 12 30.07 33.61 -11.70
C ASP A 12 28.62 33.15 -11.90
N VAL A 13 27.66 33.84 -11.28
CA VAL A 13 26.23 33.56 -11.42
C VAL A 13 25.72 34.02 -12.80
N ILE A 14 26.23 35.13 -13.32
CA ILE A 14 25.89 35.62 -14.66
C ILE A 14 26.36 34.61 -15.72
N ASP A 15 27.59 34.10 -15.57
CA ASP A 15 28.17 33.12 -16.48
C ASP A 15 27.38 31.81 -16.46
N GLN A 16 27.06 31.29 -15.27
CA GLN A 16 26.23 30.09 -15.11
C GLN A 16 24.83 30.27 -15.71
N LEU A 17 24.20 31.43 -15.51
CA LEU A 17 22.88 31.73 -16.08
C LEU A 17 22.92 31.77 -17.60
N ALA A 18 23.97 32.38 -18.19
CA ALA A 18 24.16 32.44 -19.63
C ALA A 18 24.37 31.05 -20.24
N GLU A 19 25.22 30.24 -19.61
CA GLU A 19 25.48 28.87 -20.05
C GLU A 19 24.22 27.99 -19.93
N PHE A 20 23.47 28.11 -18.83
CA PHE A 20 22.23 27.37 -18.62
C PHE A 20 21.14 27.76 -19.63
N ALA A 21 21.00 29.06 -19.91
CA ALA A 21 20.10 29.59 -20.94
C ALA A 21 20.44 29.06 -22.34
N SER A 22 21.73 29.06 -22.69
CA SER A 22 22.23 28.50 -23.95
C SER A 22 21.92 27.02 -24.08
N ARG A 23 22.24 26.21 -23.05
CA ARG A 23 21.99 24.77 -23.02
C ARG A 23 20.51 24.42 -23.17
N ARG A 24 19.62 25.19 -22.55
CA ARG A 24 18.17 24.99 -22.56
C ARG A 24 17.44 25.66 -23.72
N ARG A 25 18.14 26.48 -24.53
CA ARG A 25 17.57 27.29 -25.64
C ARG A 25 16.40 28.18 -25.18
N VAL A 26 16.52 28.79 -24.00
CA VAL A 26 15.53 29.70 -23.42
C VAL A 26 16.18 31.02 -23.02
N GLY A 27 15.38 32.09 -22.89
CA GLY A 27 15.89 33.38 -22.44
C GLY A 27 16.31 33.36 -20.97
N GLN A 28 17.40 34.06 -20.63
CA GLN A 28 17.79 34.27 -19.23
C GLN A 28 16.66 34.87 -18.36
N PRO A 29 15.84 35.84 -18.83
CA PRO A 29 14.72 36.34 -18.04
C PRO A 29 13.67 35.26 -17.72
N ASP A 30 13.44 34.30 -18.61
CA ASP A 30 12.47 33.21 -18.37
C ASP A 30 12.99 32.23 -17.33
N ILE A 31 14.29 31.96 -17.31
CA ILE A 31 14.95 31.18 -16.26
C ILE A 31 14.85 31.89 -14.91
N VAL A 32 15.17 33.19 -14.86
CA VAL A 32 15.08 33.99 -13.64
C VAL A 32 13.63 34.05 -13.14
N GLU A 33 12.67 34.23 -14.03
CA GLU A 33 11.24 34.23 -13.71
C GLU A 33 10.78 32.87 -13.15
N ALA A 34 11.21 31.76 -13.78
CA ALA A 34 10.91 30.41 -13.30
C ALA A 34 11.56 30.11 -11.94
N ALA A 35 12.83 30.50 -11.76
CA ALA A 35 13.56 30.33 -10.52
C ALA A 35 12.94 31.15 -9.37
N LEU A 36 12.58 32.42 -9.62
CA LEU A 36 11.90 33.25 -8.63
C LEU A 36 10.51 32.70 -8.30
N ARG A 37 9.74 32.25 -9.29
CA ARG A 37 8.45 31.58 -9.04
C ARG A 37 8.61 30.31 -8.23
N SER A 38 9.62 29.50 -8.51
CA SER A 38 9.90 28.28 -7.76
C SER A 38 10.33 28.60 -6.33
N PHE A 39 11.20 29.60 -6.14
CA PHE A 39 11.68 30.04 -4.83
C PHE A 39 10.57 30.63 -3.96
N MET A 40 9.64 31.35 -4.60
CA MET A 40 8.48 31.96 -3.93
C MET A 40 7.25 31.05 -3.94
N SER A 41 7.33 29.86 -4.56
CA SER A 41 6.26 28.87 -4.51
C SER A 41 6.17 28.34 -3.09
N PRO A 42 4.97 28.15 -2.52
CA PRO A 42 4.78 27.55 -1.21
C PRO A 42 5.25 26.09 -1.12
N ASP A 43 5.88 25.52 -2.15
CA ASP A 43 6.53 24.20 -2.14
C ASP A 43 7.89 24.24 -1.41
N ASN A 44 7.87 24.56 -0.12
CA ASN A 44 9.06 24.50 0.73
C ASN A 44 9.53 23.03 0.86
N PRO A 45 10.83 22.72 0.70
CA PRO A 45 11.41 21.40 1.01
C PRO A 45 10.89 20.77 2.31
N GLU A 46 10.68 21.58 3.35
CA GLU A 46 10.12 21.14 4.64
C GLU A 46 8.69 20.58 4.52
N GLN A 47 7.88 21.09 3.60
CA GLN A 47 6.53 20.56 3.36
C GLN A 47 6.56 19.23 2.60
N LEU A 48 7.49 19.06 1.66
CA LEU A 48 7.73 17.78 0.99
C LEU A 48 8.19 16.73 2.01
N GLU A 49 9.15 17.08 2.87
CA GLU A 49 9.61 16.22 3.95
C GLU A 49 8.47 15.86 4.91
N ALA A 50 7.66 16.83 5.33
CA ALA A 50 6.50 16.57 6.18
C ALA A 50 5.45 15.67 5.50
N ALA A 51 5.20 15.85 4.20
CA ALA A 51 4.29 15.00 3.44
C ALA A 51 4.83 13.57 3.30
N LEU A 52 6.14 13.42 3.08
CA LEU A 52 6.81 12.12 3.02
C LEU A 52 6.76 11.40 4.36
N SER A 53 7.09 12.08 5.47
CA SER A 53 7.01 11.54 6.82
C SER A 53 5.59 11.05 7.15
N ARG A 54 4.56 11.85 6.84
CA ARG A 54 3.15 11.43 7.03
C ARG A 54 2.79 10.20 6.19
N ARG A 55 3.33 10.09 4.97
CA ARG A 55 3.11 8.93 4.11
C ARG A 55 3.79 7.69 4.67
N LEU A 56 5.02 7.82 5.16
CA LEU A 56 5.76 6.75 5.83
C LEU A 56 5.02 6.27 7.09
N ASP A 57 4.55 7.18 7.95
CA ASP A 57 3.75 6.84 9.12
C ASP A 57 2.47 6.08 8.76
N ARG A 58 1.84 6.45 7.64
CA ARG A 58 0.65 5.75 7.15
C ARG A 58 0.98 4.35 6.63
N ILE A 59 2.11 4.16 5.97
CA ILE A 59 2.60 2.85 5.51
C ILE A 59 2.93 1.98 6.72
N ASP A 60 3.66 2.50 7.69
CA ASP A 60 4.01 1.78 8.92
C ASP A 60 2.78 1.30 9.68
N ARG A 61 1.77 2.17 9.85
CA ARG A 61 0.48 1.77 10.43
C ARG A 61 -0.24 0.70 9.61
N HIS A 62 -0.05 0.67 8.29
CA HIS A 62 -0.65 -0.36 7.45
C HIS A 62 0.09 -1.69 7.58
N LEU A 63 1.42 -1.66 7.62
CA LEU A 63 2.26 -2.84 7.83
C LEU A 63 1.96 -3.50 9.18
N ARG A 64 1.90 -2.72 10.27
CA ARG A 64 1.55 -3.26 11.59
C ARG A 64 0.19 -3.96 11.61
N ARG A 65 -0.81 -3.41 10.92
CA ARG A 65 -2.12 -4.07 10.79
C ARG A 65 -2.04 -5.36 9.97
N LEU A 66 -1.21 -5.41 8.93
CA LEU A 66 -0.98 -6.63 8.17
C LEU A 66 -0.27 -7.69 9.00
N ASP A 67 0.69 -7.29 9.83
CA ASP A 67 1.39 -8.19 10.76
C ASP A 67 0.40 -8.78 11.77
N GLU A 68 -0.40 -7.94 12.43
CA GLU A 68 -1.47 -8.38 13.34
C GLU A 68 -2.45 -9.35 12.66
N GLN A 69 -2.86 -9.06 11.41
CA GLN A 69 -3.72 -9.96 10.64
C GLN A 69 -3.04 -11.29 10.28
N THR A 70 -1.73 -11.28 10.05
CA THR A 70 -0.93 -12.46 9.74
C THR A 70 -0.76 -13.35 10.96
N GLU A 71 -0.52 -12.76 12.14
CA GLU A 71 -0.48 -13.47 13.42
C GLU A 71 -1.81 -14.16 13.70
N ILE A 72 -2.94 -13.44 13.61
CA ILE A 72 -4.28 -14.00 13.80
C ILE A 72 -4.54 -15.16 12.84
N THR A 73 -4.15 -15.02 11.56
CA THR A 73 -4.35 -16.07 10.56
C THR A 73 -3.51 -17.31 10.87
N THR A 74 -2.28 -17.11 11.36
CA THR A 74 -1.37 -18.18 11.76
C THR A 74 -1.91 -18.96 12.96
N GLU A 75 -2.39 -18.24 13.98
CA GLU A 75 -3.03 -18.86 15.15
C GLU A 75 -4.30 -19.63 14.76
N ALA A 76 -5.16 -19.03 13.93
CA ALA A 76 -6.38 -19.68 13.46
C ALA A 76 -6.08 -20.96 12.66
N LEU A 77 -5.04 -20.95 11.81
CA LEU A 77 -4.59 -22.14 11.09
C LEU A 77 -4.07 -23.22 12.04
N ALA A 78 -3.26 -22.85 13.05
CA ALA A 78 -2.76 -23.80 14.03
C ALA A 78 -3.91 -24.46 14.81
N LEU A 79 -4.93 -23.68 15.22
CA LEU A 79 -6.14 -24.19 15.85
C LEU A 79 -6.92 -25.12 14.93
N PHE A 80 -7.09 -24.74 13.66
CA PHE A 80 -7.75 -25.57 12.65
C PHE A 80 -7.04 -26.91 12.45
N VAL A 81 -5.71 -26.91 12.28
CA VAL A 81 -4.92 -28.14 12.11
C VAL A 81 -5.05 -29.04 13.33
N ARG A 82 -4.96 -28.48 14.55
CA ARG A 82 -5.14 -29.25 15.79
C ARG A 82 -6.51 -29.90 15.85
N PHE A 83 -7.56 -29.14 15.55
CA PHE A 83 -8.93 -29.65 15.49
C PHE A 83 -9.07 -30.74 14.42
N TRP A 84 -8.51 -30.53 13.22
CA TRP A 84 -8.59 -31.48 12.11
C TRP A 84 -7.96 -32.83 12.48
N LEU A 85 -6.77 -32.83 13.09
CA LEU A 85 -6.07 -34.05 13.52
C LEU A 85 -6.83 -34.80 14.63
N THR A 86 -7.57 -34.08 15.46
CA THR A 86 -8.39 -34.69 16.54
C THR A 86 -9.69 -35.27 15.98
N ALA A 87 -10.31 -34.59 15.02
CA ALA A 87 -11.61 -34.98 14.46
C ALA A 87 -11.51 -35.99 13.31
N ASN A 88 -10.35 -36.15 12.67
CA ASN A 88 -10.13 -37.03 11.52
C ASN A 88 -9.03 -38.06 11.84
N PRO A 89 -9.36 -39.12 12.58
CA PRO A 89 -8.40 -40.19 12.85
C PRO A 89 -7.96 -40.89 11.55
N PRO A 90 -6.75 -41.46 11.50
CA PRO A 90 -6.26 -42.17 10.33
C PRO A 90 -7.18 -43.35 10.00
N LEU A 91 -7.53 -43.46 8.72
CA LEU A 91 -8.41 -44.50 8.22
C LEU A 91 -7.60 -45.77 7.88
N PRO A 92 -8.22 -46.97 7.98
CA PRO A 92 -7.64 -48.18 7.40
C PRO A 92 -7.51 -48.04 5.88
N ASP A 93 -6.51 -48.69 5.27
CA ASP A 93 -6.14 -48.54 3.85
C ASP A 93 -7.32 -48.72 2.88
N SER A 94 -8.27 -49.60 3.22
CA SER A 94 -9.48 -49.84 2.43
C SER A 94 -10.44 -48.64 2.34
N GLY A 95 -10.38 -47.70 3.28
CA GLY A 95 -11.23 -46.51 3.34
C GLY A 95 -10.63 -45.26 2.67
N HIS A 96 -9.35 -45.31 2.26
CA HIS A 96 -8.63 -44.11 1.78
C HIS A 96 -9.23 -43.54 0.51
N ALA A 97 -9.57 -44.39 -0.47
CA ALA A 97 -10.13 -43.94 -1.74
C ALA A 97 -11.48 -43.22 -1.57
N ALA A 98 -12.37 -43.76 -0.74
CA ALA A 98 -13.67 -43.16 -0.45
C ALA A 98 -13.52 -41.83 0.30
N ALA A 99 -12.62 -41.76 1.29
CA ALA A 99 -12.36 -40.54 2.03
C ALA A 99 -11.71 -39.45 1.18
N GLN A 100 -10.82 -39.80 0.26
CA GLN A 100 -10.25 -38.85 -0.70
C GLN A 100 -11.33 -38.30 -1.65
N ALA A 101 -12.21 -39.16 -2.18
CA ALA A 101 -13.30 -38.72 -3.03
C ALA A 101 -14.23 -37.73 -2.31
N GLN A 102 -14.64 -38.06 -1.08
CA GLN A 102 -15.47 -37.17 -0.25
C GLN A 102 -14.73 -35.89 0.18
N GLY A 103 -13.42 -35.97 0.41
CA GLY A 103 -12.59 -34.80 0.69
C GLY A 103 -12.54 -33.83 -0.49
N LYS A 104 -12.38 -34.36 -1.71
CA LYS A 104 -12.38 -33.58 -2.95
C LYS A 104 -13.71 -32.89 -3.19
N GLU A 105 -14.83 -33.60 -3.07
CA GLU A 105 -16.18 -33.03 -3.22
C GLU A 105 -16.43 -31.90 -2.22
N ARG A 106 -16.07 -32.10 -0.94
CA ARG A 106 -16.20 -31.06 0.08
C ARG A 106 -15.32 -29.83 -0.21
N TYR A 107 -14.11 -30.05 -0.73
CA TYR A 107 -13.22 -28.96 -1.10
C TYR A 107 -13.77 -28.13 -2.28
N GLU A 108 -14.28 -28.78 -3.31
CA GLU A 108 -14.92 -28.11 -4.46
C GLU A 108 -16.10 -27.26 -3.99
N GLY A 109 -17.00 -27.81 -3.17
CA GLY A 109 -18.11 -27.06 -2.59
C GLY A 109 -17.69 -25.87 -1.72
N PHE A 110 -16.59 -26.00 -0.96
CA PHE A 110 -16.00 -24.89 -0.21
C PHE A 110 -15.47 -23.79 -1.14
N VAL A 111 -14.73 -24.14 -2.20
CA VAL A 111 -14.18 -23.18 -3.16
C VAL A 111 -15.31 -22.39 -3.83
N GLU A 112 -16.39 -23.06 -4.23
CA GLU A 112 -17.55 -22.38 -4.81
C GLU A 112 -18.24 -21.43 -3.81
N ALA A 113 -18.43 -21.88 -2.56
CA ALA A 113 -19.01 -21.04 -1.51
C ALA A 113 -18.15 -19.81 -1.23
N LEU A 114 -16.82 -19.99 -1.20
CA LEU A 114 -15.85 -18.91 -1.03
C LEU A 114 -15.91 -17.92 -2.21
N ALA A 115 -15.91 -18.41 -3.45
CA ALA A 115 -16.01 -17.57 -4.64
C ALA A 115 -17.29 -16.71 -4.61
N ARG A 116 -18.46 -17.32 -4.33
CA ARG A 116 -19.73 -16.59 -4.16
C ARG A 116 -19.62 -15.50 -3.09
N LYS A 117 -18.97 -15.79 -1.97
CA LYS A 117 -18.80 -14.82 -0.88
C LYS A 117 -17.87 -13.67 -1.27
N LEU A 118 -16.76 -13.95 -1.94
CA LEU A 118 -15.81 -12.92 -2.42
C LEU A 118 -16.48 -11.94 -3.39
N HIS A 119 -17.36 -12.43 -4.26
CA HIS A 119 -18.18 -11.57 -5.13
C HIS A 119 -19.18 -10.69 -4.36
N THR A 120 -19.53 -11.04 -3.12
CA THR A 120 -20.52 -10.32 -2.29
C THR A 120 -19.90 -9.18 -1.45
N SER A 121 -18.60 -8.88 -1.58
CA SER A 121 -17.89 -7.71 -1.01
C SER A 121 -17.91 -7.52 0.53
N SER A 122 -18.57 -8.35 1.34
CA SER A 122 -18.49 -8.24 2.82
C SER A 122 -17.32 -9.06 3.39
N ARG A 123 -16.52 -8.42 4.26
CA ARG A 123 -15.38 -9.06 4.94
C ARG A 123 -15.86 -10.09 5.96
N LEU A 124 -15.38 -11.33 5.85
CA LEU A 124 -15.75 -12.45 6.74
C LEU A 124 -15.51 -12.15 8.23
N ILE A 125 -14.37 -11.53 8.56
CA ILE A 125 -13.94 -11.25 9.94
C ILE A 125 -14.72 -10.07 10.56
N GLY A 126 -15.18 -9.12 9.72
CA GLY A 126 -15.96 -7.98 10.20
C GLY A 126 -17.36 -8.37 10.67
N ASP A 127 -18.01 -9.27 9.94
CA ASP A 127 -19.39 -9.69 10.23
C ASP A 127 -19.47 -10.61 11.47
N THR A 128 -18.47 -11.45 11.71
CA THR A 128 -18.45 -12.36 12.87
C THR A 128 -18.04 -11.64 14.16
N ALA A 129 -17.06 -10.74 14.11
CA ALA A 129 -16.68 -9.91 15.26
C ALA A 129 -17.82 -8.97 15.71
N LEU A 130 -18.61 -8.45 14.76
CA LEU A 130 -19.77 -7.61 15.06
C LEU A 130 -20.92 -8.41 15.70
N LYS A 131 -21.07 -9.69 15.33
CA LYS A 131 -22.07 -10.60 15.95
C LYS A 131 -21.64 -11.09 17.33
N ALA A 132 -20.35 -11.37 17.53
CA ALA A 132 -19.83 -11.82 18.83
C ALA A 132 -19.89 -10.75 19.94
N LYS A 133 -19.93 -9.46 19.59
CA LYS A 133 -20.12 -8.34 20.55
C LYS A 133 -21.58 -8.05 20.91
N ARG A 134 -22.55 -8.68 20.24
CA ARG A 134 -24.00 -8.43 20.45
C ARG A 134 -24.70 -9.56 21.22
N ASN A 135 -23.96 -10.59 21.63
CA ASN A 135 -24.38 -11.68 22.51
C ASN A 135 -23.53 -11.65 23.78
#